data_AF-A0A952MFV6-F1
#
_entry.id   AF-A0A952MFV6-F1
#
_cell.length_a   1.000
_cell.length_b   1.000
_cell.length_c   1.000
_cell.angle_alpha   90.00
_cell.angle_beta   90.00
_cell.angle_gamma   90.00
#
_symmetry.space_group_name_H-M   'P 1'
#
loop_
_entity.id
_entity.type
_entity.pdbx_description
1 polymer ?
#
loop_
_entity_poly.entity_id
_entity_poly.type
_entity_poly.pdbx_seq_one_letter_code
_entity_poly.pdbx_strand_id
1 'polypeptide(L)'
;MKNVQASSVLTPVVQQVKNNSTSWVGHRHGETKDRITGQTFICPTEGLLGCIEILSNHVTNKGNIELTIHEFDPEGKIWGPVMANSTVEFTADTTGKWVAFPLSGLPLHKGKVYAFRLKSDDTLIGIGEAASSAQNKTDINGQEWIAVSGNTQGKYYSYLSLAFKVEMRA
;
A
#
# COMPACT_ATOMS: atom_id res chain seq x y z
N MET A 1 -28.94 -2.39 -28.68
CA MET A 1 -27.59 -1.80 -28.74
C MET A 1 -26.79 -2.34 -27.55
N LYS A 2 -25.75 -3.14 -27.80
CA LYS A 2 -24.85 -3.62 -26.73
C LYS A 2 -23.78 -2.53 -26.55
N ASN A 3 -23.79 -1.83 -25.43
CA ASN A 3 -22.67 -0.99 -25.05
C ASN A 3 -21.47 -1.91 -24.79
N VAL A 4 -20.53 -1.94 -25.73
CA VAL A 4 -19.21 -2.50 -25.49
C VAL A 4 -18.49 -1.45 -24.66
N GLN A 5 -18.59 -1.58 -23.34
CA GLN A 5 -17.77 -0.82 -22.42
C GLN A 5 -16.33 -1.27 -22.67
N ALA A 6 -15.53 -0.40 -23.30
CA ALA A 6 -14.12 -0.66 -23.52
C ALA A 6 -13.50 -0.99 -22.16
N SER A 7 -13.00 -2.22 -22.00
CA SER A 7 -12.24 -2.60 -20.82
C SER A 7 -10.98 -1.74 -20.80
N SER A 8 -10.98 -0.68 -20.01
CA SER A 8 -9.79 0.15 -19.88
C SER A 8 -8.69 -0.70 -19.23
N VAL A 9 -7.58 -0.84 -19.95
CA VAL A 9 -6.43 -1.66 -19.56
C VAL A 9 -5.77 -1.02 -18.33
N LEU A 10 -5.52 -1.84 -17.31
CA LEU A 10 -4.76 -1.42 -16.14
C LEU A 10 -3.27 -1.36 -16.48
N THR A 11 -2.63 -0.25 -16.11
CA THR A 11 -1.20 -0.04 -16.34
C THR A 11 -0.53 0.38 -15.04
N PRO A 12 0.60 -0.24 -14.64
CA PRO A 12 1.33 0.19 -13.46
C PRO A 12 1.97 1.56 -13.72
N VAL A 13 1.62 2.55 -12.89
CA VAL A 13 2.13 3.92 -13.00
C VAL A 13 3.22 4.23 -11.96
N VAL A 14 3.19 3.53 -10.82
CA VAL A 14 4.21 3.61 -9.76
C VAL A 14 4.46 2.19 -9.24
N GLN A 15 5.73 1.81 -9.04
CA GLN A 15 6.05 0.49 -8.51
C GLN A 15 7.37 0.45 -7.72
N GLN A 16 7.36 -0.35 -6.66
CA GLN A 16 8.53 -0.94 -6.00
C GLN A 16 8.42 -2.45 -6.12
N VAL A 17 9.34 -3.09 -6.84
CA VAL A 17 9.31 -4.56 -7.00
C VAL A 17 10.46 -5.26 -6.28
N LYS A 18 11.43 -4.51 -5.73
CA LYS A 18 12.49 -5.08 -4.90
C LYS A 18 11.88 -5.57 -3.58
N ASN A 19 12.32 -6.75 -3.15
CA ASN A 19 11.94 -7.34 -1.87
C ASN A 19 13.19 -7.98 -1.26
N ASN A 20 13.66 -7.43 -0.15
CA ASN A 20 14.81 -7.95 0.61
C ASN A 20 14.60 -7.85 2.13
N SER A 21 13.39 -7.50 2.56
CA SER A 21 13.00 -7.32 3.96
C SER A 21 11.49 -7.61 4.11
N THR A 22 10.97 -7.55 5.33
CA THR A 22 9.55 -7.78 5.63
C THR A 22 9.01 -6.71 6.57
N SER A 23 7.95 -6.03 6.15
CA SER A 23 7.15 -5.16 7.00
C SER A 23 5.98 -5.97 7.57
N TRP A 24 5.70 -5.86 8.88
CA TRP A 24 4.66 -6.66 9.54
C TRP A 24 3.41 -5.84 9.80
N VAL A 25 2.24 -6.38 9.41
CA VAL A 25 0.93 -5.75 9.57
C VAL A 25 0.04 -6.63 10.43
N GLY A 26 -0.65 -5.98 11.36
CA GLY A 26 -1.66 -6.56 12.22
C GLY A 26 -1.17 -6.93 13.62
N HIS A 27 -1.84 -7.89 14.24
CA HIS A 27 -1.74 -8.16 15.67
C HIS A 27 -0.92 -9.41 15.96
N ARG A 28 0.16 -9.27 16.74
CA ARG A 28 0.91 -10.41 17.24
C ARG A 28 0.30 -10.90 18.55
N HIS A 29 0.06 -12.21 18.67
CA HIS A 29 -0.42 -12.81 19.91
C HIS A 29 0.46 -12.40 21.11
N GLY A 30 -0.18 -11.81 22.14
CA GLY A 30 0.47 -11.33 23.35
C GLY A 30 0.96 -9.87 23.30
N GLU A 31 0.90 -9.19 22.16
CA GLU A 31 1.11 -7.74 22.08
C GLU A 31 -0.21 -7.00 22.36
N THR A 32 -0.15 -5.75 22.82
CA THR A 32 -1.35 -4.92 23.09
C THR A 32 -1.65 -3.90 22.00
N LYS A 33 -0.80 -3.85 20.97
CA LYS A 33 -0.88 -2.87 19.88
C LYS A 33 -0.73 -3.56 18.54
N ASP A 34 -1.50 -3.10 17.58
CA ASP A 34 -1.47 -3.59 16.22
C ASP A 34 -0.40 -2.83 15.46
N ARG A 35 0.24 -3.50 14.52
CA ARG A 35 1.19 -2.89 13.60
C ARG A 35 0.45 -2.45 12.35
N ILE A 36 0.65 -1.20 11.98
CA ILE A 36 0.04 -0.61 10.80
C ILE A 36 1.19 -0.11 9.94
N THR A 37 1.17 -0.40 8.65
CA THR A 37 2.15 0.13 7.69
C THR A 37 1.44 0.88 6.57
N GLY A 38 2.20 1.54 5.73
CA GLY A 38 1.70 2.32 4.62
C GLY A 38 2.84 2.89 3.81
N GLN A 39 2.50 3.56 2.73
CA GLN A 39 3.46 4.10 1.79
C GLN A 39 2.87 5.33 1.12
N THR A 40 3.69 6.38 1.02
CA THR A 40 3.37 7.56 0.22
C THR A 40 3.91 7.42 -1.19
N PHE A 41 3.27 8.04 -2.17
CA PHE A 41 3.73 8.10 -3.54
C PHE A 41 3.23 9.37 -4.25
N ILE A 42 4.01 9.85 -5.22
CA ILE A 42 3.59 10.93 -6.12
C ILE A 42 2.91 10.31 -7.35
N CYS A 43 1.71 10.77 -7.69
CA CYS A 43 1.01 10.28 -8.88
C CYS A 43 1.64 10.89 -10.16
N PRO A 44 2.20 10.11 -11.09
CA PRO A 44 2.91 10.65 -12.25
C PRO A 44 1.98 11.05 -13.40
N THR A 45 0.73 10.61 -13.37
CA THR A 45 -0.26 10.74 -14.45
C THR A 45 -1.66 11.02 -13.90
N GLU A 46 -2.52 11.62 -14.71
CA GLU A 46 -3.96 11.72 -14.41
C GLU A 46 -4.64 10.40 -14.74
N GLY A 47 -5.68 10.01 -14.00
CA GLY A 47 -6.55 8.89 -14.38
C GLY A 47 -7.30 8.26 -13.21
N LEU A 48 -7.80 7.04 -13.43
CA LEU A 48 -8.60 6.33 -12.44
C LEU A 48 -7.81 5.16 -11.83
N LEU A 49 -7.61 5.19 -10.52
CA LEU A 49 -6.98 4.12 -9.76
C LEU A 49 -7.83 2.86 -9.80
N GLY A 50 -7.30 1.79 -10.40
CA GLY A 50 -7.95 0.50 -10.47
C GLY A 50 -7.68 -0.36 -9.25
N CYS A 51 -6.40 -0.51 -8.89
CA CYS A 51 -5.98 -1.25 -7.71
C CYS A 51 -4.60 -0.79 -7.21
N ILE A 52 -4.29 -1.21 -5.99
CA ILE A 52 -2.90 -1.29 -5.51
C ILE A 52 -2.58 -2.77 -5.31
N GLU A 53 -1.50 -3.24 -5.90
CA GLU A 53 -0.98 -4.58 -5.62
C GLU A 53 0.09 -4.51 -4.53
N ILE A 54 0.06 -5.47 -3.61
CA ILE A 54 1.03 -5.61 -2.52
C ILE A 54 1.63 -7.01 -2.55
N LEU A 55 2.95 -7.12 -2.43
CA LEU A 55 3.60 -8.43 -2.34
C LEU A 55 3.37 -9.04 -0.94
N SER A 56 2.67 -10.18 -0.88
CA SER A 56 2.56 -10.97 0.34
C SER A 56 3.85 -11.75 0.56
N ASN A 57 4.59 -11.47 1.64
CA ASN A 57 5.86 -12.14 1.90
C ASN A 57 5.70 -13.36 2.81
N HIS A 58 4.88 -13.24 3.87
CA HIS A 58 4.60 -14.33 4.81
C HIS A 58 3.17 -14.26 5.35
N VAL A 59 2.42 -15.35 5.25
CA VAL A 59 1.09 -15.49 5.87
C VAL A 59 1.12 -16.67 6.83
N THR A 60 1.04 -16.40 8.15
CA THR A 60 1.08 -17.44 9.18
C THR A 60 -0.32 -18.00 9.47
N ASN A 61 -1.29 -17.11 9.61
CA ASN A 61 -2.71 -17.42 9.71
C ASN A 61 -3.45 -16.59 8.66
N LYS A 62 -4.53 -17.17 8.13
CA LYS A 62 -5.42 -16.41 7.25
C LYS A 62 -6.00 -15.21 8.00
N GLY A 63 -6.27 -14.14 7.27
CA GLY A 63 -6.95 -12.98 7.82
C GLY A 63 -7.04 -11.86 6.81
N ASN A 64 -7.74 -10.81 7.20
CA ASN A 64 -8.06 -9.72 6.29
C ASN A 64 -7.09 -8.56 6.47
N ILE A 65 -6.63 -8.03 5.34
CA ILE A 65 -5.98 -6.73 5.30
C ILE A 65 -6.96 -5.73 4.69
N GLU A 66 -7.16 -4.61 5.38
CA GLU A 66 -7.80 -3.41 4.86
C GLU A 66 -6.72 -2.47 4.33
N LEU A 67 -6.92 -2.00 3.10
CA LEU A 67 -6.17 -0.93 2.48
C LEU A 67 -7.04 0.33 2.42
N THR A 68 -6.55 1.46 2.90
CA THR A 68 -7.20 2.78 2.72
C THR A 68 -6.30 3.73 1.92
N ILE A 69 -6.91 4.55 1.07
CA ILE A 69 -6.24 5.60 0.26
C ILE A 69 -6.56 6.97 0.82
N HIS A 70 -5.55 7.84 0.85
CA HIS A 70 -5.64 9.21 1.33
C HIS A 70 -4.89 10.17 0.41
N GLU A 71 -5.38 11.41 0.30
CA GLU A 71 -4.49 12.51 -0.06
C GLU A 71 -3.47 12.72 1.05
N PHE A 72 -2.26 13.16 0.69
CA PHE A 72 -1.19 13.35 1.65
C PHE A 72 -0.50 14.69 1.46
N ASP A 73 -0.34 15.44 2.55
CA ASP A 73 0.50 16.63 2.59
C ASP A 73 1.92 16.23 3.02
N PRO A 74 2.92 16.27 2.12
CA PRO A 74 4.29 15.87 2.42
C PRO A 74 5.04 16.86 3.31
N GLU A 75 4.67 18.15 3.31
CA GLU A 75 5.35 19.18 4.11
C GLU A 75 4.95 19.05 5.58
N GLY A 76 3.63 18.98 5.84
CA GLY A 76 3.08 18.78 7.18
C GLY A 76 3.11 17.34 7.67
N LYS A 77 3.33 16.35 6.78
CA LYS A 77 3.15 14.91 7.03
C LYS A 77 1.74 14.56 7.51
N ILE A 78 0.74 15.18 6.88
CA ILE A 78 -0.67 15.08 7.27
C ILE A 78 -1.39 14.14 6.30
N TRP A 79 -2.09 13.17 6.87
CA TRP A 79 -3.00 12.30 6.14
C TRP A 79 -4.35 12.99 6.00
N GLY A 80 -4.85 13.11 4.77
CA GLY A 80 -6.20 13.55 4.50
C GLY A 80 -7.26 12.51 4.92
N PRO A 81 -8.55 12.80 4.71
CA PRO A 81 -9.62 11.82 4.91
C PRO A 81 -9.44 10.60 4.00
N VAL A 82 -10.06 9.48 4.38
CA VAL A 82 -10.10 8.27 3.53
C VAL A 82 -10.87 8.61 2.26
N MET A 83 -10.24 8.43 1.11
CA MET A 83 -10.83 8.61 -0.22
C MET A 83 -11.46 7.32 -0.73
N ALA A 84 -10.82 6.19 -0.47
CA ALA A 84 -11.28 4.86 -0.85
C ALA A 84 -10.70 3.80 0.09
N ASN A 85 -11.33 2.64 0.13
CA ASN A 85 -10.83 1.47 0.84
C ASN A 85 -11.07 0.18 0.04
N SER A 86 -10.36 -0.87 0.43
CA SER A 86 -10.50 -2.22 -0.11
C SER A 86 -10.02 -3.23 0.92
N THR A 87 -10.73 -4.34 1.08
CA THR A 87 -10.36 -5.40 2.02
C THR A 87 -10.19 -6.72 1.28
N VAL A 88 -9.08 -7.41 1.53
CA VAL A 88 -8.74 -8.68 0.88
C VAL A 88 -8.28 -9.69 1.92
N GLU A 89 -8.72 -10.94 1.76
CA GLU A 89 -8.25 -12.05 2.59
C GLU A 89 -6.87 -12.52 2.09
N PHE A 90 -5.92 -12.59 3.01
CA PHE A 90 -4.62 -13.20 2.81
C PHE A 90 -4.66 -14.62 3.36
N THR A 91 -4.15 -15.57 2.60
CA THR A 91 -4.12 -17.00 2.95
C THR A 91 -2.72 -17.57 2.71
N ALA A 92 -2.47 -18.82 3.12
CA ALA A 92 -1.20 -19.48 2.83
C ALA A 92 -0.89 -19.45 1.31
N ASP A 93 -1.91 -19.59 0.47
CA ASP A 93 -1.79 -19.58 -1.00
C ASP A 93 -1.42 -18.22 -1.59
N THR A 94 -1.59 -17.12 -0.86
CA THR A 94 -1.16 -15.79 -1.31
C THR A 94 0.31 -15.52 -1.03
N THR A 95 0.97 -16.35 -0.20
CA THR A 95 2.39 -16.17 0.14
C THR A 95 3.27 -16.17 -1.11
N GLY A 96 4.16 -15.17 -1.22
CA GLY A 96 5.04 -14.96 -2.35
C GLY A 96 4.35 -14.38 -3.60
N LYS A 97 3.08 -13.96 -3.51
CA LYS A 97 2.31 -13.44 -4.65
C LYS A 97 1.96 -11.96 -4.48
N TRP A 98 1.78 -11.30 -5.60
CA TRP A 98 1.16 -9.97 -5.68
C TRP A 98 -0.35 -10.12 -5.43
N VAL A 99 -0.86 -9.42 -4.42
CA VAL A 99 -2.27 -9.42 -4.04
C VAL A 99 -2.86 -8.05 -4.37
N ALA A 100 -3.88 -8.03 -5.21
CA ALA A 100 -4.51 -6.79 -5.67
C ALA A 100 -5.65 -6.36 -4.74
N PHE A 101 -5.62 -5.09 -4.33
CA PHE A 101 -6.69 -4.40 -3.62
C PHE A 101 -7.50 -3.57 -4.62
N PRO A 102 -8.69 -4.03 -5.07
CA PRO A 102 -9.50 -3.31 -6.05
C PRO A 102 -10.08 -2.03 -5.45
N LEU A 103 -9.98 -0.91 -6.19
CA LEU A 103 -10.32 0.46 -5.74
C LEU A 103 -11.29 1.20 -6.67
N SER A 104 -12.07 0.46 -7.45
CA SER A 104 -13.26 0.91 -8.20
C SER A 104 -13.15 2.24 -8.99
N GLY A 105 -11.95 2.64 -9.41
CA GLY A 105 -11.76 3.82 -10.27
C GLY A 105 -11.70 5.15 -9.53
N LEU A 106 -11.00 5.23 -8.38
CA LEU A 106 -10.77 6.49 -7.67
C LEU A 106 -9.94 7.47 -8.55
N PRO A 107 -10.41 8.70 -8.83
CA PRO A 107 -9.63 9.68 -9.58
C PRO A 107 -8.37 10.10 -8.83
N LEU A 108 -7.21 10.03 -9.50
CA LEU A 108 -5.95 10.58 -9.01
C LEU A 108 -5.41 11.62 -9.98
N HIS A 109 -4.81 12.66 -9.41
CA HIS A 109 -4.32 13.80 -10.15
C HIS A 109 -2.80 13.80 -10.30
N LYS A 110 -2.31 14.12 -11.50
CA LYS A 110 -0.88 14.20 -11.77
C LYS A 110 -0.18 15.20 -10.85
N GLY A 111 0.94 14.80 -10.27
CA GLY A 111 1.79 15.60 -9.39
C GLY A 111 1.30 15.69 -7.94
N LYS A 112 0.10 15.19 -7.61
CA LYS A 112 -0.37 15.11 -6.23
C LYS A 112 0.29 13.95 -5.49
N VAL A 113 0.39 14.09 -4.17
CA VAL A 113 0.92 13.06 -3.28
C VAL A 113 -0.23 12.35 -2.60
N TYR A 114 -0.19 11.02 -2.65
CA TYR A 114 -1.15 10.14 -2.02
C TYR A 114 -0.43 9.22 -1.05
N ALA A 115 -1.18 8.64 -0.13
CA ALA A 115 -0.71 7.63 0.77
C ALA A 115 -1.72 6.48 0.85
N PHE A 116 -1.21 5.25 0.93
CA PHE A 116 -2.04 4.11 1.29
C PHE A 116 -1.60 3.55 2.64
N ARG A 117 -2.56 3.00 3.38
CA ARG A 117 -2.36 2.37 4.70
C ARG A 117 -2.86 0.94 4.66
N LEU A 118 -2.14 0.02 5.28
CA LEU A 118 -2.51 -1.38 5.46
C LEU A 118 -2.73 -1.66 6.94
N LYS A 119 -3.87 -2.27 7.28
CA LYS A 119 -4.23 -2.67 8.63
C LYS A 119 -4.83 -4.08 8.61
N SER A 120 -4.59 -4.85 9.66
CA SER A 120 -5.29 -6.10 9.95
C SER A 120 -5.63 -6.14 11.42
N ASP A 121 -6.84 -6.58 11.76
CA ASP A 121 -7.33 -6.69 13.14
C ASP A 121 -7.34 -8.14 13.65
N ASP A 122 -7.16 -9.13 12.75
CA ASP A 122 -7.40 -10.54 13.04
C ASP A 122 -6.15 -11.43 12.93
N THR A 123 -5.07 -10.95 12.31
CA THR A 123 -3.85 -11.75 12.10
C THR A 123 -2.59 -10.89 12.02
N LEU A 124 -1.43 -11.55 11.96
CA LEU A 124 -0.13 -10.94 11.67
C LEU A 124 0.38 -11.44 10.32
N ILE A 125 0.48 -10.51 9.36
CA ILE A 125 0.90 -10.80 7.98
C ILE A 125 2.20 -10.03 7.67
N GLY A 126 3.15 -10.72 7.04
CA GLY A 126 4.38 -10.16 6.51
C GLY A 126 4.16 -9.70 5.08
N ILE A 127 4.42 -8.41 4.83
CA ILE A 127 4.37 -7.73 3.54
C ILE A 127 5.80 -7.50 3.04
N GLY A 128 6.00 -7.65 1.73
CA GLY A 128 7.30 -7.45 1.11
C GLY A 128 7.77 -6.00 1.28
N GLU A 129 9.07 -5.82 1.52
CA GLU A 129 9.69 -4.53 1.75
C GLU A 129 11.06 -4.48 1.07
N ALA A 130 11.39 -3.32 0.52
CA ALA A 130 12.72 -2.96 0.05
C ALA A 130 13.41 -2.10 1.13
N ALA A 131 14.41 -2.68 1.79
CA ALA A 131 15.35 -1.96 2.62
C ALA A 131 16.57 -1.53 1.80
N SER A 132 16.96 -0.27 1.96
CA SER A 132 18.01 0.41 1.23
C SER A 132 18.98 1.11 2.20
N SER A 133 20.10 1.63 1.70
CA SER A 133 21.02 2.44 2.51
C SER A 133 20.85 3.93 2.18
N ALA A 134 21.37 4.81 3.04
CA ALA A 134 21.38 6.25 2.78
C ALA A 134 22.12 6.63 1.48
N GLN A 135 23.06 5.79 1.04
CA GLN A 135 23.88 5.98 -0.17
C GLN A 135 23.21 5.39 -1.42
N ASN A 136 22.37 4.36 -1.25
CA ASN A 136 21.62 3.70 -2.33
C ASN A 136 20.14 3.67 -1.95
N LYS A 137 19.47 4.81 -2.11
CA LYS A 137 18.03 4.94 -1.84
C LYS A 137 17.24 4.13 -2.85
N THR A 138 16.11 3.57 -2.43
CA THR A 138 15.10 3.07 -3.37
C THR A 138 14.60 4.23 -4.22
N ASP A 139 14.59 4.06 -5.55
CA ASP A 139 14.26 5.09 -6.57
C ASP A 139 12.78 5.50 -6.61
N ILE A 140 12.13 5.57 -5.46
CA ILE A 140 10.70 5.86 -5.37
C ILE A 140 10.52 7.16 -4.63
N ASN A 141 9.86 8.11 -5.30
CA ASN A 141 9.43 9.37 -4.71
C ASN A 141 8.28 9.10 -3.74
N GLY A 142 8.63 8.66 -2.53
CA GLY A 142 7.73 8.22 -1.48
C GLY A 142 8.46 7.85 -0.20
N GLN A 143 7.71 7.59 0.86
CA GLN A 143 8.22 7.13 2.15
C GLN A 143 7.35 5.99 2.68
N GLU A 144 7.97 4.94 3.18
CA GLU A 144 7.26 3.99 4.03
C GLU A 144 6.86 4.68 5.33
N TRP A 145 5.66 4.36 5.79
CA TRP A 145 5.09 4.85 7.02
C TRP A 145 4.72 3.67 7.91
N ILE A 146 5.18 3.69 9.17
CA ILE A 146 4.85 2.65 10.15
C ILE A 146 4.28 3.30 11.39
N ALA A 147 3.23 2.70 11.93
CA ALA A 147 2.59 3.10 13.17
C ALA A 147 2.20 1.88 14.02
N VAL A 148 1.85 2.17 15.27
CA VAL A 148 1.19 1.22 16.16
C VAL A 148 -0.20 1.74 16.49
N SER A 149 -1.16 0.85 16.78
CA SER A 149 -2.50 1.26 17.16
C SER A 149 -2.46 2.25 18.35
N GLY A 150 -3.23 3.34 18.23
CA GLY A 150 -3.23 4.47 19.18
C GLY A 150 -2.22 5.60 18.92
N ASN A 151 -1.28 5.45 17.98
CA ASN A 151 -0.43 6.57 17.50
C ASN A 151 -0.44 6.66 15.98
N THR A 152 -1.39 7.43 15.45
CA THR A 152 -1.59 7.60 14.01
C THR A 152 -0.63 8.59 13.35
N GLN A 153 0.22 9.29 14.12
CA GLN A 153 1.27 10.12 13.54
C GLN A 153 2.34 9.24 12.86
N GLY A 154 2.67 8.11 13.49
CA GLY A 154 3.61 7.12 12.98
C GLY A 154 5.02 7.66 12.75
N LYS A 155 5.82 6.91 11.98
CA LYS A 155 7.19 7.25 11.58
C LYS A 155 7.34 7.07 10.09
N TYR A 156 8.14 7.93 9.45
CA TYR A 156 8.36 7.94 8.01
C TYR A 156 9.81 7.60 7.69
N TYR A 157 10.00 6.74 6.70
CA TYR A 157 11.30 6.18 6.34
C TYR A 157 11.54 6.35 4.84
N SER A 158 12.68 6.93 4.47
CA SER A 158 13.09 7.13 3.08
C SER A 158 14.05 6.05 2.56
N TYR A 159 14.43 5.11 3.41
CA TYR A 159 15.31 3.98 3.09
C TYR A 159 14.56 2.64 3.20
N LEU A 160 13.27 2.68 3.53
CA LEU A 160 12.36 1.56 3.50
C LEU A 160 11.23 1.92 2.54
N SER A 161 10.76 0.93 1.79
CA SER A 161 9.62 1.07 0.91
C SER A 161 8.92 -0.27 0.80
N LEU A 162 7.60 -0.30 0.94
CA LEU A 162 6.84 -1.52 0.69
C LEU A 162 7.07 -2.00 -0.75
N ALA A 163 6.91 -3.30 -1.00
CA ALA A 163 6.83 -3.83 -2.36
C ALA A 163 5.39 -3.69 -2.85
N PHE A 164 5.13 -2.69 -3.73
CA PHE A 164 3.80 -2.32 -4.19
C PHE A 164 3.77 -1.94 -5.67
N LYS A 165 2.57 -1.98 -6.27
CA LYS A 165 2.27 -1.38 -7.58
C LYS A 165 0.98 -0.58 -7.51
N VAL A 166 0.96 0.60 -8.12
CA VAL A 166 -0.25 1.41 -8.30
C VAL A 166 -0.67 1.28 -9.75
N GLU A 167 -1.85 0.71 -9.99
CA GLU A 167 -2.36 0.48 -11.35
C GLU A 167 -3.52 1.40 -11.69
N MET A 168 -3.37 2.12 -12.80
CA MET A 168 -4.36 3.10 -13.26
C MET A 168 -4.92 2.74 -14.63
N ARG A 169 -6.14 3.20 -14.87
CA ARG A 169 -6.79 3.27 -16.17
C ARG A 169 -6.65 4.69 -16.70
N ALA A 170 -6.23 4.79 -17.97
CA ALA A 170 -6.29 6.02 -18.74
C ALA A 170 -7.74 6.40 -19.10
#